data_AF-A0A2G5TSY7-F1
#
_entry.id   AF-A0A2G5TSY7-F1
#
_cell.length_a   1.000
_cell.length_b   1.000
_cell.length_c   1.000
_cell.angle_alpha   90.00
_cell.angle_beta   90.00
_cell.angle_gamma   90.00
#
_symmetry.space_group_name_H-M   'P 1'
#
loop_
_entity.id
_entity.type
_entity.pdbx_description
1 polymer ?
#
loop_
_entity_poly.entity_id
_entity_poly.type
_entity_poly.pdbx_seq_one_letter_code
_entity_poly.pdbx_strand_id
1 'polypeptide(L)'
;MRRKIEEQEAERASKYQQKIAQRKMEFEKIQMELEMSNRKDHLDFEERKLLNQMECEKLAEKSKFEQFSKNQEVALEIEIFTKQGLLEMEKIQKSREEAKRQNLEKSENLDRKFLENQRIYENEDIQRKREIDDQKKDIEEKRRKMDQKLEEDLENLRNQEEFRKSQMENEFSRIQKVLEMKICNEIVENNWTNRLNKLRNCFNSKFEKNQISEKMKYLESEKLEMRKIYEETGKTFLLDIEESIEEILEEFRRLEYVLENEPSNKSRIQECSSALSKLTLAIPTLAELKSRYKEDNDF
;
A
#
# COMPACT_ATOMS: atom_id res chain seq x y z
N MET A 1 -70.59 133.86 128.38
CA MET A 1 -71.01 132.96 127.29
C MET A 1 -70.04 133.07 126.08
N ARG A 2 -68.73 132.94 126.30
CA ARG A 2 -67.68 132.76 125.25
C ARG A 2 -66.80 131.51 125.50
N ARG A 3 -67.06 130.79 126.61
CA ARG A 3 -66.33 129.60 127.10
C ARG A 3 -66.82 128.25 126.53
N LYS A 4 -67.66 128.22 125.50
CA LYS A 4 -68.29 126.96 125.03
C LYS A 4 -68.13 126.65 123.53
N ILE A 5 -67.55 127.55 122.74
CA ILE A 5 -67.41 127.36 121.28
C ILE A 5 -65.95 126.96 120.92
N GLU A 6 -64.94 127.52 121.57
CA GLU A 6 -63.52 127.18 121.30
C GLU A 6 -63.11 125.77 121.75
N GLU A 7 -63.74 125.21 122.80
CA GLU A 7 -63.44 123.84 123.26
C GLU A 7 -63.94 122.74 122.29
N GLN A 8 -65.01 123.01 121.51
CA GLN A 8 -65.54 122.01 120.55
C GLN A 8 -64.78 121.98 119.21
N GLU A 9 -64.11 123.07 118.81
CA GLU A 9 -63.30 123.09 117.58
C GLU A 9 -61.91 122.44 117.79
N ALA A 10 -61.32 122.58 118.97
CA ALA A 10 -60.03 121.94 119.30
C ALA A 10 -60.12 120.41 119.40
N GLU A 11 -61.24 119.87 119.90
CA GLU A 11 -61.44 118.43 120.05
C GLU A 11 -61.62 117.70 118.70
N ARG A 12 -62.23 118.37 117.71
CA ARG A 12 -62.38 117.83 116.34
C ARG A 12 -61.06 117.84 115.56
N ALA A 13 -60.20 118.84 115.78
CA ALA A 13 -58.87 118.92 115.15
C ALA A 13 -57.93 117.81 115.64
N SER A 14 -57.96 117.48 116.94
CA SER A 14 -57.14 116.43 117.55
C SER A 14 -57.48 115.02 117.03
N LYS A 15 -58.78 114.69 116.90
CA LYS A 15 -59.23 113.40 116.34
C LYS A 15 -58.88 113.21 114.86
N TYR A 16 -58.80 114.28 114.06
CA TYR A 16 -58.45 114.19 112.65
C TYR A 16 -56.93 113.97 112.45
N GLN A 17 -56.09 114.60 113.28
CA GLN A 17 -54.64 114.36 113.26
C GLN A 17 -54.25 112.94 113.69
N GLN A 18 -54.93 112.35 114.68
CA GLN A 18 -54.66 110.96 115.08
C GLN A 18 -54.96 109.94 113.97
N LYS A 19 -56.03 110.14 113.18
CA LYS A 19 -56.36 109.25 112.05
C LYS A 19 -55.37 109.33 110.89
N ILE A 20 -54.80 110.51 110.63
CA ILE A 20 -53.76 110.68 109.60
C ILE A 20 -52.45 110.02 110.05
N ALA A 21 -52.08 110.15 111.33
CA ALA A 21 -50.88 109.53 111.89
C ALA A 21 -50.94 108.00 111.87
N GLN A 22 -52.09 107.39 112.22
CA GLN A 22 -52.26 105.94 112.17
C GLN A 22 -52.17 105.39 110.74
N ARG A 23 -52.80 106.04 109.76
CA ARG A 23 -52.69 105.62 108.34
C ARG A 23 -51.27 105.74 107.80
N LYS A 24 -50.52 106.77 108.20
CA LYS A 24 -49.09 106.89 107.83
C LYS A 24 -48.26 105.76 108.43
N MET A 25 -48.48 105.42 109.70
CA MET A 25 -47.72 104.38 110.38
C MET A 25 -48.03 102.98 109.83
N GLU A 26 -49.28 102.68 109.48
CA GLU A 26 -49.66 101.42 108.81
C GLU A 26 -49.07 101.32 107.40
N PHE A 27 -49.06 102.42 106.63
CA PHE A 27 -48.47 102.44 105.30
C PHE A 27 -46.95 102.25 105.34
N GLU A 28 -46.25 102.93 106.26
CA GLU A 28 -44.81 102.75 106.47
C GLU A 28 -44.47 101.32 106.90
N LYS A 29 -45.29 100.69 107.75
CA LYS A 29 -45.08 99.30 108.17
C LYS A 29 -45.23 98.32 107.00
N ILE A 30 -46.26 98.48 106.18
CA ILE A 30 -46.47 97.64 104.99
C ILE A 30 -45.35 97.84 103.97
N GLN A 31 -44.90 99.08 103.77
CA GLN A 31 -43.80 99.38 102.85
C GLN A 31 -42.48 98.72 103.31
N MET A 32 -42.21 98.75 104.62
CA MET A 32 -41.00 98.14 105.19
C MET A 32 -41.03 96.60 105.11
N GLU A 33 -42.20 95.96 105.31
CA GLU A 33 -42.36 94.50 105.14
C GLU A 33 -42.18 94.07 103.67
N LEU A 34 -42.67 94.88 102.71
CA LEU A 34 -42.52 94.62 101.27
C LEU A 34 -41.06 94.77 100.81
N GLU A 35 -40.34 95.77 101.33
CA GLU A 35 -38.91 95.95 101.06
C GLU A 35 -38.07 94.81 101.64
N MET A 36 -38.41 94.32 102.84
CA MET A 36 -37.74 93.17 103.46
C MET A 36 -38.02 91.86 102.72
N SER A 37 -39.26 91.63 102.26
CA SER A 37 -39.59 90.47 101.42
C SER A 37 -38.85 90.53 100.08
N ASN A 38 -38.88 91.67 99.39
CA ASN A 38 -38.19 91.83 98.11
C ASN A 38 -36.67 91.64 98.22
N ARG A 39 -36.04 92.12 99.30
CA ARG A 39 -34.62 91.86 99.54
C ARG A 39 -34.33 90.39 99.77
N LYS A 40 -35.18 89.69 100.52
CA LYS A 40 -35.03 88.26 100.78
C LYS A 40 -35.22 87.44 99.50
N ASP A 41 -36.27 87.73 98.73
CA ASP A 41 -36.54 87.06 97.44
C ASP A 41 -35.42 87.31 96.42
N HIS A 42 -34.83 88.51 96.43
CA HIS A 42 -33.70 88.83 95.56
C HIS A 42 -32.42 88.07 95.95
N LEU A 43 -32.13 87.92 97.25
CA LEU A 43 -31.01 87.12 97.74
C LEU A 43 -31.21 85.64 97.42
N ASP A 44 -32.40 85.09 97.66
CA ASP A 44 -32.74 83.70 97.34
C ASP A 44 -32.63 83.44 95.81
N PHE A 45 -32.99 84.43 94.98
CA PHE A 45 -32.83 84.34 93.52
C PHE A 45 -31.36 84.35 93.09
N GLU A 46 -30.52 85.22 93.68
CA GLU A 46 -29.08 85.25 93.37
C GLU A 46 -28.38 83.96 93.82
N GLU A 47 -28.74 83.42 94.98
CA GLU A 47 -28.20 82.15 95.46
C GLU A 47 -28.57 80.99 94.54
N ARG A 48 -29.84 80.91 94.10
CA ARG A 48 -30.29 79.92 93.11
C ARG A 48 -29.61 80.09 91.75
N LYS A 49 -29.41 81.34 91.31
CA LYS A 49 -28.71 81.62 90.05
C LYS A 49 -27.27 81.13 90.10
N LEU A 50 -26.57 81.37 91.21
CA LEU A 50 -25.19 80.92 91.40
C LEU A 50 -25.12 79.38 91.47
N LEU A 51 -26.02 78.74 92.20
CA LEU A 51 -26.13 77.28 92.28
C LEU A 51 -26.39 76.65 90.91
N ASN A 52 -27.35 77.19 90.15
CA ASN A 52 -27.65 76.72 88.80
C ASN A 52 -26.47 76.93 87.85
N GLN A 53 -25.75 78.05 87.96
CA GLN A 53 -24.57 78.30 87.15
C GLN A 53 -23.45 77.30 87.45
N MET A 54 -23.18 77.03 88.74
CA MET A 54 -22.22 75.99 89.15
C MET A 54 -22.63 74.60 88.68
N GLU A 55 -23.93 74.29 88.67
CA GLU A 55 -24.44 72.99 88.19
C GLU A 55 -24.31 72.85 86.67
N CYS A 56 -24.62 73.92 85.91
CA CYS A 56 -24.40 73.98 84.47
C CYS A 56 -22.91 73.83 84.11
N GLU A 57 -22.00 74.47 84.86
CA GLU A 57 -20.56 74.35 84.64
C GLU A 57 -20.08 72.91 84.93
N LYS A 58 -20.54 72.28 86.01
CA LYS A 58 -20.24 70.87 86.31
C LYS A 58 -20.76 69.91 85.24
N LEU A 59 -21.97 70.14 84.71
CA LEU A 59 -22.53 69.33 83.62
C LEU A 59 -21.75 69.53 82.31
N ALA A 60 -21.32 70.75 82.02
CA ALA A 60 -20.48 71.04 80.85
C ALA A 60 -19.10 70.38 80.94
N GLU A 61 -18.47 70.38 82.12
CA GLU A 61 -17.21 69.67 82.35
C GLU A 61 -17.37 68.15 82.24
N LYS A 62 -18.42 67.57 82.84
CA LYS A 62 -18.74 66.15 82.67
C LYS A 62 -18.96 65.78 81.20
N SER A 63 -19.72 66.59 80.46
CA SER A 63 -19.98 66.36 79.04
C SER A 63 -18.69 66.41 78.20
N LYS A 64 -17.80 67.38 78.46
CA LYS A 64 -16.48 67.46 77.80
C LYS A 64 -15.63 66.24 78.11
N PHE A 65 -15.62 65.78 79.37
CA PHE A 65 -14.86 64.61 79.78
C PHE A 65 -15.41 63.32 79.13
N GLU A 66 -16.73 63.14 79.11
CA GLU A 66 -17.37 62.01 78.43
C GLU A 66 -17.10 62.02 76.92
N GLN A 67 -17.13 63.19 76.28
CA GLN A 67 -16.85 63.32 74.85
C GLN A 67 -15.37 63.05 74.53
N PHE A 68 -14.46 63.47 75.42
CA PHE A 68 -13.04 63.12 75.33
C PHE A 68 -12.83 61.60 75.45
N SER A 69 -13.45 60.96 76.45
CA SER A 69 -13.38 59.50 76.65
C SER A 69 -13.91 58.74 75.43
N LYS A 70 -15.07 59.14 74.90
CA LYS A 70 -15.65 58.54 73.68
C LYS A 70 -14.76 58.72 72.46
N ASN A 71 -14.19 59.92 72.27
CA ASN A 71 -13.27 60.16 71.15
C ASN A 71 -12.00 59.31 71.26
N GLN A 72 -11.50 59.09 72.47
CA GLN A 72 -10.34 58.23 72.72
C GLN A 72 -10.64 56.75 72.45
N GLU A 73 -11.82 56.26 72.87
CA GLU A 73 -12.29 54.91 72.55
C GLU A 73 -12.43 54.71 71.03
N VAL A 74 -13.09 55.64 70.33
CA VAL A 74 -13.24 55.60 68.87
C VAL A 74 -11.87 55.63 68.17
N ALA A 75 -10.93 56.44 68.65
CA ALA A 75 -9.58 56.49 68.08
C ALA A 75 -8.84 55.15 68.22
N LEU A 76 -8.95 54.49 69.38
CA LEU A 76 -8.38 53.16 69.61
C LEU A 76 -9.04 52.09 68.74
N GLU A 77 -10.37 52.11 68.61
CA GLU A 77 -11.10 51.21 67.72
C GLU A 77 -10.66 51.39 66.26
N ILE A 78 -10.57 52.64 65.78
CA ILE A 78 -10.07 52.95 64.43
C ILE A 78 -8.64 52.39 64.28
N GLU A 79 -7.75 52.59 65.24
CA GLU A 79 -6.38 52.08 65.16
C GLU A 79 -6.33 50.55 65.09
N ILE A 80 -7.17 49.86 65.89
CA ILE A 80 -7.29 48.39 65.86
C ILE A 80 -7.80 47.92 64.50
N PHE A 81 -8.87 48.51 63.97
CA PHE A 81 -9.41 48.16 62.66
C PHE A 81 -8.41 48.43 61.54
N THR A 82 -7.65 49.52 61.63
CA THR A 82 -6.63 49.86 60.63
C THR A 82 -5.51 48.81 60.64
N LYS A 83 -5.03 48.39 61.82
CA LYS A 83 -4.02 47.34 61.95
C LYS A 83 -4.54 45.98 61.47
N GLN A 84 -5.78 45.62 61.79
CA GLN A 84 -6.40 44.38 61.31
C GLN A 84 -6.57 44.38 59.80
N GLY A 85 -7.03 45.48 59.21
CA GLY A 85 -7.17 45.63 57.77
C GLY A 85 -5.84 45.50 57.02
N LEU A 86 -4.75 46.07 57.57
CA LEU A 86 -3.41 45.92 56.99
C LEU A 86 -2.94 44.45 57.00
N LEU A 87 -3.14 43.73 58.11
CA LEU A 87 -2.77 42.32 58.22
C LEU A 87 -3.59 41.43 57.27
N GLU A 88 -4.88 41.69 57.10
CA GLU A 88 -5.72 40.95 56.15
C GLU A 88 -5.30 41.23 54.71
N MET A 89 -5.03 42.49 54.36
CA MET A 89 -4.51 42.85 53.05
C MET A 89 -3.19 42.15 52.74
N GLU A 90 -2.26 42.10 53.71
CA GLU A 90 -0.99 41.39 53.55
C GLU A 90 -1.20 39.88 53.34
N LYS A 91 -2.13 39.25 54.08
CA LYS A 91 -2.48 37.83 53.89
C LYS A 91 -3.07 37.58 52.50
N ILE A 92 -3.97 38.44 52.04
CA ILE A 92 -4.57 38.33 50.70
C ILE A 92 -3.49 38.52 49.63
N GLN A 93 -2.59 39.47 49.80
CA GLN A 93 -1.48 39.73 48.89
C GLN A 93 -0.58 38.48 48.77
N LYS A 94 -0.14 37.91 49.90
CA LYS A 94 0.68 36.67 49.93
C LYS A 94 -0.03 35.50 49.27
N SER A 95 -1.33 35.31 49.56
CA SER A 95 -2.13 34.25 48.92
C SER A 95 -2.23 34.43 47.41
N ARG A 96 -2.39 35.67 46.92
CA ARG A 96 -2.41 35.98 45.48
C ARG A 96 -1.07 35.71 44.81
N GLU A 97 0.04 36.07 45.46
CA GLU A 97 1.39 35.82 44.96
C GLU A 97 1.68 34.31 44.89
N GLU A 98 1.29 33.56 45.92
CA GLU A 98 1.46 32.11 45.94
C GLU A 98 0.61 31.41 44.87
N ALA A 99 -0.64 31.83 44.68
CA ALA A 99 -1.50 31.34 43.61
C ALA A 99 -0.93 31.66 42.22
N LYS A 100 -0.37 32.87 42.03
CA LYS A 100 0.32 33.23 40.78
C LYS A 100 1.53 32.34 40.53
N ARG A 101 2.35 32.10 41.56
CA ARG A 101 3.52 31.20 41.46
C ARG A 101 3.11 29.78 41.07
N GLN A 102 2.10 29.22 41.74
CA GLN A 102 1.60 27.88 41.42
C GLN A 102 1.02 27.80 39.99
N ASN A 103 0.33 28.84 39.53
CA ASN A 103 -0.17 28.88 38.16
C ASN A 103 0.97 29.00 37.13
N LEU A 104 2.00 29.79 37.43
CA LEU A 104 3.18 29.91 36.56
C LEU A 104 3.88 28.55 36.42
N GLU A 105 4.14 27.87 37.54
CA GLU A 105 4.77 26.55 37.56
C GLU A 105 3.94 25.50 36.81
N LYS A 106 2.60 25.53 36.95
CA LYS A 106 1.71 24.67 36.17
C LYS A 106 1.80 24.97 34.68
N SER A 107 1.84 26.24 34.28
CA SER A 107 1.98 26.64 32.88
C SER A 107 3.31 26.15 32.30
N GLU A 108 4.43 26.40 32.99
CA GLU A 108 5.75 25.97 32.55
C GLU A 108 5.87 24.43 32.45
N ASN A 109 5.20 23.70 33.35
CA ASN A 109 5.13 22.24 33.27
C ASN A 109 4.30 21.74 32.09
N LEU A 110 3.21 22.43 31.75
CA LEU A 110 2.41 22.10 30.57
C LEU A 110 3.19 22.40 29.29
N ASP A 111 3.88 23.54 29.21
CA ASP A 111 4.71 23.90 28.07
C ASP A 111 5.86 22.90 27.86
N ARG A 112 6.53 22.48 28.96
CA ARG A 112 7.55 21.42 28.90
C ARG A 112 7.00 20.11 28.37
N LYS A 113 5.84 19.65 28.88
CA LYS A 113 5.19 18.42 28.41
C LYS A 113 4.76 18.53 26.95
N PHE A 114 4.29 19.69 26.52
CA PHE A 114 3.92 19.92 25.14
C PHE A 114 5.13 19.79 24.20
N LEU A 115 6.24 20.44 24.53
CA LEU A 115 7.48 20.34 23.76
C LEU A 115 8.06 18.93 23.73
N GLU A 116 7.99 18.20 24.85
CA GLU A 116 8.43 16.81 24.92
C GLU A 116 7.56 15.91 24.03
N ASN A 117 6.24 16.02 24.13
CA ASN A 117 5.31 15.28 23.28
C ASN A 117 5.53 15.60 21.80
N GLN A 118 5.76 16.87 21.46
CA GLN A 118 6.06 17.27 20.09
C GLN A 118 7.32 16.56 19.55
N ARG A 119 8.40 16.50 20.33
CA ARG A 119 9.62 15.78 19.96
C ARG A 119 9.38 14.28 19.79
N ILE A 120 8.57 13.68 20.65
CA ILE A 120 8.20 12.26 20.55
C ILE A 120 7.46 12.01 19.23
N TYR A 121 6.45 12.82 18.91
CA TYR A 121 5.72 12.69 17.65
C TYR A 121 6.60 12.87 16.42
N GLU A 122 7.50 13.86 16.43
CA GLU A 122 8.45 14.09 15.34
C GLU A 122 9.38 12.88 15.14
N ASN A 123 9.90 12.31 16.23
CA ASN A 123 10.74 11.11 16.17
C ASN A 123 9.97 9.89 15.68
N GLU A 124 8.75 9.66 16.16
CA GLU A 124 7.89 8.58 15.69
C GLU A 124 7.52 8.71 14.21
N ASP A 125 7.31 9.93 13.71
CA ASP A 125 7.01 10.19 12.30
C ASP A 125 8.25 9.91 11.42
N ILE A 126 9.44 10.34 11.86
CA ILE A 126 10.70 10.01 11.18
C ILE A 126 10.91 8.49 11.15
N GLN A 127 10.64 7.80 12.26
CA GLN A 127 10.79 6.35 12.34
C GLN A 127 9.81 5.63 11.41
N ARG A 128 8.52 6.03 11.41
CA ARG A 128 7.52 5.51 10.49
C ARG A 128 7.90 5.71 9.03
N LYS A 129 8.44 6.88 8.67
CA LYS A 129 8.94 7.16 7.31
C LYS A 129 10.08 6.24 6.92
N ARG A 130 11.06 6.02 7.82
CA ARG A 130 12.16 5.08 7.59
C ARG A 130 11.69 3.65 7.40
N GLU A 131 10.77 3.17 8.24
CA GLU A 131 10.20 1.83 8.13
C GLU A 131 9.48 1.62 6.79
N ILE A 132 8.73 2.62 6.33
CA ILE A 132 8.07 2.58 5.00
C ILE A 132 9.10 2.52 3.88
N ASP A 133 10.16 3.31 3.95
CA ASP A 133 11.20 3.34 2.91
C ASP A 133 11.99 2.03 2.87
N ASP A 134 12.29 1.43 4.02
CA ASP A 134 12.95 0.13 4.11
C ASP A 134 12.05 -0.98 3.55
N GLN A 135 10.75 -0.97 3.88
CA GLN A 135 9.78 -1.90 3.28
C GLN A 135 9.67 -1.75 1.76
N LYS A 136 9.70 -0.51 1.24
CA LYS A 136 9.70 -0.26 -0.20
C LYS A 136 10.96 -0.81 -0.86
N LYS A 137 12.14 -0.61 -0.26
CA LYS A 137 13.40 -1.17 -0.77
C LYS A 137 13.37 -2.70 -0.79
N ASP A 138 12.88 -3.33 0.27
CA ASP A 138 12.74 -4.79 0.35
C ASP A 138 11.81 -5.35 -0.73
N ILE A 139 10.66 -4.68 -0.95
CA ILE A 139 9.72 -5.06 -2.00
C ILE A 139 10.37 -4.90 -3.38
N GLU A 140 11.08 -3.80 -3.61
CA GLU A 140 11.74 -3.55 -4.89
C GLU A 140 12.88 -4.53 -5.15
N GLU A 141 13.66 -4.90 -4.14
CA GLU A 141 14.70 -5.92 -4.25
C GLU A 141 14.10 -7.31 -4.55
N LYS A 142 13.02 -7.68 -3.87
CA LYS A 142 12.28 -8.93 -4.15
C LYS A 142 11.74 -8.93 -5.58
N ARG A 143 11.20 -7.80 -6.05
CA ARG A 143 10.71 -7.64 -7.42
C ARG A 143 11.83 -7.81 -8.43
N ARG A 144 12.99 -7.16 -8.23
CA ARG A 144 14.16 -7.32 -9.12
C ARG A 144 14.64 -8.77 -9.18
N LYS A 145 14.70 -9.47 -8.05
CA LYS A 145 15.07 -10.90 -8.02
C LYS A 145 14.05 -11.78 -8.72
N MET A 146 12.76 -11.46 -8.63
CA MET A 146 11.69 -12.16 -9.35
C MET A 146 11.79 -11.93 -10.86
N ASP A 147 11.99 -10.67 -11.27
CA ASP A 147 12.14 -10.30 -12.68
C ASP A 147 13.38 -10.98 -13.30
N GLN A 148 14.51 -11.01 -12.59
CA GLN A 148 15.72 -11.72 -13.03
C GLN A 148 15.49 -13.22 -13.24
N LYS A 149 14.84 -13.89 -12.28
CA LYS A 149 14.51 -15.32 -12.42
C LYS A 149 13.57 -15.58 -13.59
N LEU A 150 12.59 -14.69 -13.80
CA LEU A 150 11.66 -14.82 -14.90
C LEU A 150 12.35 -14.65 -16.26
N GLU A 151 13.31 -13.74 -16.35
CA GLU A 151 14.16 -13.57 -17.54
C GLU A 151 15.00 -14.83 -17.80
N GLU A 152 15.66 -15.39 -16.77
CA GLU A 152 16.44 -16.63 -16.86
C GLU A 152 15.56 -17.82 -17.29
N ASP A 153 14.36 -17.96 -16.73
CA ASP A 153 13.41 -19.02 -17.09
C ASP A 153 12.93 -18.87 -18.55
N LEU A 154 12.66 -17.65 -19.01
CA LEU A 154 12.30 -17.38 -20.40
C LEU A 154 13.44 -17.70 -21.37
N GLU A 155 14.68 -17.38 -21.02
CA GLU A 155 15.86 -17.72 -21.83
C GLU A 155 16.06 -19.24 -21.90
N ASN A 156 15.93 -19.94 -20.77
CA ASN A 156 15.98 -21.39 -20.74
C ASN A 156 14.90 -22.05 -21.61
N LEU A 157 13.67 -21.54 -21.59
CA LEU A 157 12.58 -22.03 -22.44
C LEU A 157 12.88 -21.82 -23.92
N ARG A 158 13.41 -20.65 -24.32
CA ARG A 158 13.81 -20.38 -25.70
C ARG A 158 14.89 -21.34 -26.17
N ASN A 159 15.93 -21.55 -25.36
CA ASN A 159 17.01 -22.48 -25.67
C ASN A 159 16.51 -23.92 -25.82
N GLN A 160 15.58 -24.36 -24.96
CA GLN A 160 14.95 -25.67 -25.09
C GLN A 160 14.10 -25.79 -26.35
N GLU A 161 13.36 -24.75 -26.71
CA GLU A 161 12.55 -24.71 -27.93
C GLU A 161 13.44 -24.81 -29.19
N GLU A 162 14.51 -24.02 -29.27
CA GLU A 162 15.48 -24.09 -30.37
C GLU A 162 16.13 -25.46 -30.48
N PHE A 163 16.52 -26.04 -29.34
CA PHE A 163 17.08 -27.39 -29.32
C PHE A 163 16.08 -28.44 -29.82
N ARG A 164 14.83 -28.40 -29.36
CA ARG A 164 13.76 -29.31 -29.83
C ARG A 164 13.47 -29.13 -31.31
N LYS A 165 13.47 -27.90 -31.80
CA LYS A 165 13.27 -27.59 -33.22
C LYS A 165 14.39 -28.20 -34.07
N SER A 166 15.65 -28.00 -33.68
CA SER A 166 16.79 -28.58 -34.38
C SER A 166 16.78 -30.12 -34.36
N GLN A 167 16.42 -30.74 -33.24
CA GLN A 167 16.23 -32.20 -33.19
C GLN A 167 15.15 -32.68 -34.16
N MET A 168 14.01 -31.99 -34.21
CA MET A 168 12.91 -32.34 -35.10
C MET A 168 13.29 -32.16 -36.57
N GLU A 169 13.99 -31.09 -36.92
CA GLU A 169 14.50 -30.84 -38.28
C GLU A 169 15.50 -31.92 -38.72
N ASN A 170 16.37 -32.37 -37.82
CA ASN A 170 17.31 -33.46 -38.09
C ASN A 170 16.59 -34.79 -38.33
N GLU A 171 15.63 -35.15 -37.47
CA GLU A 171 14.84 -36.38 -37.63
C GLU A 171 13.99 -36.32 -38.91
N PHE A 172 13.38 -35.18 -39.21
CA PHE A 172 12.62 -35.00 -40.45
C PHE A 172 13.51 -35.19 -41.69
N SER A 173 14.70 -34.58 -41.69
CA SER A 173 15.68 -34.74 -42.77
C SER A 173 16.12 -36.20 -42.93
N ARG A 174 16.28 -36.93 -41.82
CA ARG A 174 16.61 -38.36 -41.84
C ARG A 174 15.48 -39.20 -42.43
N ILE A 175 14.24 -38.94 -42.00
CA ILE A 175 13.04 -39.62 -42.52
C ILE A 175 12.92 -39.36 -44.02
N GLN A 176 13.09 -38.11 -44.46
CA GLN A 176 13.02 -37.74 -45.86
C GLN A 176 14.03 -38.52 -46.70
N LYS A 177 15.31 -38.58 -46.30
CA LYS A 177 16.34 -39.35 -47.00
C LYS A 177 15.99 -40.84 -47.09
N VAL A 178 15.48 -41.44 -46.01
CA VAL A 178 15.08 -42.85 -46.01
C VAL A 178 13.90 -43.10 -46.95
N LEU A 179 12.94 -42.18 -47.00
CA LEU A 179 11.80 -42.28 -47.92
C LEU A 179 12.23 -42.12 -49.38
N GLU A 180 13.09 -41.14 -49.68
CA GLU A 180 13.67 -40.95 -51.01
C GLU A 180 14.41 -42.20 -51.46
N MET A 181 15.26 -42.79 -50.61
CA MET A 181 15.92 -44.06 -50.90
C MET A 181 14.92 -45.20 -51.14
N LYS A 182 13.87 -45.34 -50.32
CA LYS A 182 12.86 -46.39 -50.48
C LYS A 182 12.11 -46.26 -51.81
N ILE A 183 11.70 -45.05 -52.18
CA ILE A 183 11.01 -44.78 -53.45
C ILE A 183 11.94 -45.12 -54.63
N CYS A 184 13.20 -44.66 -54.58
CA CYS A 184 14.18 -44.99 -55.60
C CYS A 184 14.38 -46.51 -55.72
N ASN A 185 14.55 -47.21 -54.60
CA ASN A 185 14.69 -48.67 -54.58
C ASN A 185 13.46 -49.36 -55.17
N GLU A 186 12.25 -48.93 -54.83
CA GLU A 186 11.01 -49.51 -55.38
C GLU A 186 10.90 -49.29 -56.90
N ILE A 187 11.22 -48.09 -57.39
CA ILE A 187 11.23 -47.79 -58.83
C ILE A 187 12.25 -48.68 -59.56
N VAL A 188 13.46 -48.80 -59.00
CA VAL A 188 14.55 -49.62 -59.54
C VAL A 188 14.14 -51.10 -59.54
N GLU A 189 13.62 -51.62 -58.45
CA GLU A 189 13.16 -53.01 -58.33
C GLU A 189 12.04 -53.33 -59.30
N ASN A 190 11.06 -52.44 -59.47
CA ASN A 190 9.98 -52.61 -60.44
C ASN A 190 10.51 -52.60 -61.89
N ASN A 191 11.45 -51.72 -62.21
CA ASN A 191 12.10 -51.67 -63.52
C ASN A 191 12.84 -52.99 -63.80
N TRP A 192 13.69 -53.44 -62.87
CA TRP A 192 14.43 -54.69 -62.99
C TRP A 192 13.54 -55.92 -63.08
N THR A 193 12.48 -55.98 -62.26
CA THR A 193 11.50 -57.07 -62.32
C THR A 193 10.85 -57.14 -63.70
N ASN A 194 10.44 -55.98 -64.25
CA ASN A 194 9.85 -55.91 -65.58
C ASN A 194 10.84 -56.31 -66.68
N ARG A 195 12.09 -55.85 -66.59
CA ARG A 195 13.15 -56.15 -67.54
C ARG A 195 13.50 -57.65 -67.57
N LEU A 196 13.72 -58.26 -66.42
CA LEU A 196 13.97 -59.69 -66.27
C LEU A 196 12.78 -60.53 -66.74
N ASN A 197 11.55 -60.13 -66.40
CA ASN A 197 10.36 -60.82 -66.88
C ASN A 197 10.21 -60.75 -68.40
N LYS A 198 10.57 -59.62 -69.04
CA LYS A 198 10.59 -59.52 -70.51
C LYS A 198 11.64 -60.45 -71.12
N LEU A 199 12.84 -60.51 -70.54
CA LEU A 199 13.90 -61.43 -70.98
C LEU A 199 13.46 -62.91 -70.86
N ARG A 200 12.88 -63.31 -69.72
CA ARG A 200 12.39 -64.69 -69.52
C ARG A 200 11.26 -65.07 -70.48
N ASN A 201 10.41 -64.10 -70.82
CA ASN A 201 9.28 -64.32 -71.71
C ASN A 201 9.61 -64.07 -73.20
N CYS A 202 10.87 -63.76 -73.54
CA CYS A 202 11.23 -63.41 -74.93
C CYS A 202 10.92 -64.54 -75.94
N PHE A 203 10.88 -65.80 -75.49
CA PHE A 203 10.66 -66.97 -76.32
C PHE A 203 9.24 -67.58 -76.23
N ASN A 204 8.32 -67.02 -75.43
CA ASN A 204 7.00 -67.62 -75.16
C ASN A 204 5.92 -67.45 -76.26
N SER A 205 6.23 -66.87 -77.42
CA SER A 205 5.27 -66.68 -78.52
C SER A 205 5.36 -67.78 -79.58
N LYS A 206 4.23 -68.07 -80.26
CA LYS A 206 4.21 -68.92 -81.46
C LYS A 206 5.27 -68.40 -82.43
N PHE A 207 6.16 -69.31 -82.81
CA PHE A 207 7.43 -68.99 -83.44
C PHE A 207 7.23 -68.63 -84.92
N GLU A 208 7.52 -67.38 -85.30
CA GLU A 208 7.60 -66.94 -86.68
C GLU A 208 9.06 -66.63 -87.03
N LYS A 209 9.55 -67.16 -88.15
CA LYS A 209 10.96 -67.01 -88.59
C LYS A 209 11.40 -65.54 -88.65
N ASN A 210 10.48 -64.63 -88.97
CA ASN A 210 10.75 -63.19 -89.08
C ASN A 210 10.98 -62.49 -87.73
N GLN A 211 10.66 -63.13 -86.60
CA GLN A 211 10.82 -62.55 -85.26
C GLN A 211 12.15 -62.92 -84.61
N ILE A 212 12.94 -63.84 -85.18
CA ILE A 212 14.22 -64.30 -84.61
C ILE A 212 15.22 -63.15 -84.58
N SER A 213 15.44 -62.50 -85.73
CA SER A 213 16.43 -61.44 -85.84
C SER A 213 16.05 -60.21 -85.01
N GLU A 214 14.76 -59.92 -84.83
CA GLU A 214 14.28 -58.84 -83.95
C GLU A 214 14.52 -59.17 -82.47
N LYS A 215 14.23 -60.41 -82.05
CA LYS A 215 14.47 -60.87 -80.68
C LYS A 215 15.96 -60.94 -80.35
N MET A 216 16.80 -61.37 -81.29
CA MET A 216 18.25 -61.36 -81.14
C MET A 216 18.79 -59.93 -80.98
N LYS A 217 18.35 -58.98 -81.79
CA LYS A 217 18.74 -57.56 -81.64
C LYS A 217 18.35 -56.99 -80.27
N TYR A 218 17.15 -57.32 -79.78
CA TYR A 218 16.72 -56.93 -78.44
C TYR A 218 17.65 -57.51 -77.37
N LEU A 219 17.94 -58.82 -77.43
CA LEU A 219 18.84 -59.48 -76.48
C LEU A 219 20.28 -58.94 -76.54
N GLU A 220 20.80 -58.64 -77.74
CA GLU A 220 22.11 -57.99 -77.89
C GLU A 220 22.13 -56.59 -77.26
N SER A 221 21.07 -55.81 -77.43
CA SER A 221 20.96 -54.49 -76.81
C SER A 221 20.87 -54.58 -75.28
N GLU A 222 20.13 -55.55 -74.76
CA GLU A 222 20.01 -55.83 -73.33
C GLU A 222 21.35 -56.28 -72.75
N LYS A 223 22.07 -57.17 -73.45
CA LYS A 223 23.41 -57.62 -73.07
C LYS A 223 24.38 -56.45 -72.93
N LEU A 224 24.41 -55.56 -73.92
CA LEU A 224 25.25 -54.36 -73.90
C LEU A 224 24.88 -53.43 -72.73
N GLU A 225 23.59 -53.31 -72.45
CA GLU A 225 23.11 -52.46 -71.36
C GLU A 225 23.43 -53.07 -69.98
N MET A 226 23.36 -54.40 -69.80
CA MET A 226 23.83 -55.05 -68.56
C MET A 226 25.30 -54.75 -68.30
N ARG A 227 26.14 -54.85 -69.33
CA ARG A 227 27.57 -54.52 -69.25
C ARG A 227 27.81 -53.06 -68.92
N LYS A 228 27.09 -52.14 -69.57
CA LYS A 228 27.19 -50.71 -69.29
C LYS A 228 26.80 -50.38 -67.85
N ILE A 229 25.69 -50.94 -67.37
CA ILE A 229 25.24 -50.72 -65.98
C ILE A 229 26.23 -51.35 -65.00
N TYR A 230 26.85 -52.48 -65.34
CA TYR A 230 27.92 -53.07 -64.54
C TYR A 230 29.13 -52.15 -64.42
N GLU A 231 29.60 -51.57 -65.53
CA GLU A 231 30.71 -50.61 -65.51
C GLU A 231 30.39 -49.36 -64.67
N GLU A 232 29.12 -48.94 -64.62
CA GLU A 232 28.68 -47.78 -63.84
C GLU A 232 28.45 -48.10 -62.35
N THR A 233 28.00 -49.32 -62.01
CA THR A 233 27.53 -49.68 -60.66
C THR A 233 28.40 -50.69 -59.92
N GLY A 234 29.24 -51.43 -60.63
CA GLY A 234 30.08 -52.52 -60.10
C GLY A 234 29.33 -53.79 -59.72
N LYS A 235 28.01 -53.86 -59.93
CA LYS A 235 27.17 -54.96 -59.40
C LYS A 235 27.34 -56.25 -60.19
N THR A 236 27.98 -57.23 -59.57
CA THR A 236 28.40 -58.50 -60.18
C THR A 236 27.26 -59.33 -60.76
N PHE A 237 26.05 -59.27 -60.20
CA PHE A 237 24.88 -60.00 -60.71
C PHE A 237 24.50 -59.65 -62.16
N LEU A 238 24.92 -58.48 -62.65
CA LEU A 238 24.69 -58.06 -64.02
C LEU A 238 25.49 -58.91 -65.02
N LEU A 239 26.64 -59.43 -64.62
CA LEU A 239 27.46 -60.33 -65.43
C LEU A 239 26.78 -61.70 -65.58
N ASP A 240 26.15 -62.22 -64.53
CA ASP A 240 25.38 -63.47 -64.59
C ASP A 240 24.20 -63.37 -65.57
N ILE A 241 23.51 -62.22 -65.58
CA ILE A 241 22.43 -61.94 -66.55
C ILE A 241 23.03 -61.82 -67.95
N GLU A 242 24.16 -61.14 -68.11
CA GLU A 242 24.86 -60.97 -69.39
C GLU A 242 25.25 -62.33 -70.00
N GLU A 243 25.82 -63.24 -69.20
CA GLU A 243 26.21 -64.59 -69.61
C GLU A 243 24.98 -65.41 -69.99
N SER A 244 23.91 -65.36 -69.19
CA SER A 244 22.64 -66.03 -69.50
C SER A 244 22.05 -65.54 -70.84
N ILE A 245 22.18 -64.24 -71.14
CA ILE A 245 21.73 -63.69 -72.43
C ILE A 245 22.60 -64.19 -73.58
N GLU A 246 23.92 -64.33 -73.40
CA GLU A 246 24.80 -64.86 -74.46
C GLU A 246 24.47 -66.32 -74.79
N GLU A 247 24.23 -67.18 -73.79
CA GLU A 247 23.81 -68.57 -74.02
C GLU A 247 22.51 -68.64 -74.85
N ILE A 248 21.56 -67.74 -74.57
CA ILE A 248 20.30 -67.65 -75.32
C ILE A 248 20.56 -67.17 -76.75
N LEU A 249 21.43 -66.19 -76.95
CA LEU A 249 21.81 -65.70 -78.27
C LEU A 249 22.47 -66.80 -79.12
N GLU A 250 23.34 -67.62 -78.54
CA GLU A 250 23.96 -68.76 -79.22
C GLU A 250 22.92 -69.79 -79.68
N GLU A 251 21.95 -70.14 -78.82
CA GLU A 251 20.88 -71.05 -79.20
C GLU A 251 19.90 -70.43 -80.23
N PHE A 252 19.72 -69.10 -80.23
CA PHE A 252 18.98 -68.42 -81.31
C PHE A 252 19.71 -68.50 -82.64
N ARG A 253 21.04 -68.28 -82.66
CA ARG A 253 21.89 -68.46 -83.86
C ARG A 253 21.81 -69.90 -84.38
N ARG A 254 21.82 -70.89 -83.48
CA ARG A 254 21.66 -72.31 -83.81
C ARG A 254 20.28 -72.59 -84.42
N LEU A 255 19.21 -72.04 -83.85
CA LEU A 255 17.86 -72.19 -84.37
C LEU A 255 17.70 -71.51 -85.73
N GLU A 256 18.24 -70.31 -85.92
CA GLU A 256 18.28 -69.61 -87.21
C GLU A 256 18.95 -70.47 -88.28
N TYR A 257 20.14 -71.01 -87.98
CA TYR A 257 20.86 -71.92 -88.86
C TYR A 257 20.04 -73.15 -89.27
N VAL A 258 19.36 -73.81 -88.31
CA VAL A 258 18.53 -74.99 -88.57
C VAL A 258 17.31 -74.63 -89.44
N LEU A 259 16.71 -73.47 -89.25
CA LEU A 259 15.57 -73.01 -90.04
C LEU A 259 15.93 -72.54 -91.44
N GLU A 260 17.19 -72.18 -91.68
CA GLU A 260 17.71 -71.83 -92.99
C GLU A 260 18.18 -73.05 -93.78
N ASN A 261 18.87 -73.98 -93.12
CA ASN A 261 19.56 -75.10 -93.79
C ASN A 261 18.84 -76.45 -93.67
N GLU A 262 18.04 -76.66 -92.62
CA GLU A 262 17.32 -77.91 -92.33
C GLU A 262 15.83 -77.68 -92.01
N PRO A 263 15.05 -76.92 -92.80
CA PRO A 263 13.69 -76.49 -92.43
C PRO A 263 12.68 -77.65 -92.29
N SER A 264 12.95 -78.80 -92.89
CA SER A 264 12.10 -80.00 -92.78
C SER A 264 12.44 -80.86 -91.56
N ASN A 265 13.53 -80.57 -90.84
CA ASN A 265 13.99 -81.35 -89.68
C ASN A 265 13.26 -80.92 -88.40
N LYS A 266 12.01 -81.34 -88.27
CA LYS A 266 11.13 -80.98 -87.14
C LYS A 266 11.70 -81.37 -85.78
N SER A 267 12.43 -82.49 -85.68
CA SER A 267 13.06 -82.92 -84.42
C SER A 267 14.09 -81.90 -83.95
N ARG A 268 14.98 -81.47 -84.84
CA ARG A 268 16.06 -80.53 -84.50
C ARG A 268 15.54 -79.12 -84.23
N ILE A 269 14.49 -78.69 -84.94
CA ILE A 269 13.79 -77.43 -84.65
C ILE A 269 13.16 -77.48 -83.25
N GLN A 270 12.51 -78.60 -82.89
CA GLN A 270 11.91 -78.79 -81.58
C GLN A 270 12.95 -78.86 -80.46
N GLU A 271 14.10 -79.48 -80.70
CA GLU A 271 15.23 -79.52 -79.76
C GLU A 271 15.77 -78.12 -79.47
N CYS A 272 16.06 -77.31 -80.50
CA CYS A 272 16.52 -75.93 -80.33
C CYS A 272 15.45 -75.07 -79.64
N SER A 273 14.17 -75.23 -80.02
CA SER A 273 13.06 -74.54 -79.36
C SER A 273 12.91 -74.92 -77.89
N SER A 274 13.14 -76.18 -77.54
CA SER A 274 13.08 -76.65 -76.15
C SER A 274 14.29 -76.17 -75.35
N ALA A 275 15.47 -76.11 -75.96
CA ALA A 275 16.68 -75.56 -75.35
C ALA A 275 16.51 -74.07 -75.06
N LEU A 276 16.06 -73.28 -76.03
CA LEU A 276 15.76 -71.86 -75.86
C LEU A 276 14.73 -71.62 -74.76
N SER A 277 13.63 -72.37 -74.74
CA SER A 277 12.63 -72.24 -73.67
C SER A 277 13.21 -72.53 -72.28
N LYS A 278 14.16 -73.46 -72.16
CA LYS A 278 14.83 -73.76 -70.89
C LYS A 278 15.80 -72.64 -70.49
N LEU A 279 16.63 -72.19 -71.42
CA LEU A 279 17.62 -71.13 -71.17
C LEU A 279 16.94 -69.79 -70.83
N THR A 280 15.85 -69.43 -71.51
CA THR A 280 15.11 -68.20 -71.19
C THR A 280 14.46 -68.26 -69.82
N LEU A 281 13.96 -69.43 -69.40
CA LEU A 281 13.45 -69.61 -68.04
C LEU A 281 14.56 -69.69 -66.99
N ALA A 282 15.79 -70.03 -67.37
CA ALA A 282 16.95 -70.08 -66.49
C ALA A 282 17.51 -68.69 -66.12
N ILE A 283 17.15 -67.62 -66.86
CA ILE A 283 17.50 -66.25 -66.46
C ILE A 283 16.97 -66.00 -65.03
N PRO A 284 17.83 -65.59 -64.08
CA PRO A 284 17.45 -65.40 -62.69
C PRO A 284 16.32 -64.38 -62.50
N THR A 285 15.42 -64.63 -61.57
CA THR A 285 14.48 -63.60 -61.10
C THR A 285 15.14 -62.59 -60.19
N LEU A 286 14.52 -61.41 -60.04
CA LEU A 286 14.98 -60.43 -59.06
C LEU A 286 15.02 -61.01 -57.63
N ALA A 287 14.07 -61.88 -57.28
CA ALA A 287 14.03 -62.55 -55.98
C ALA A 287 15.18 -63.56 -55.81
N GLU A 288 15.52 -64.30 -56.87
CA GLU A 288 16.67 -65.23 -56.86
C GLU A 288 18.00 -64.47 -56.75
N LEU A 289 18.15 -63.37 -57.50
CA LEU A 289 19.33 -62.50 -57.40
C LEU A 289 19.46 -61.91 -55.99
N LYS A 290 18.39 -61.34 -55.43
CA LYS A 290 18.38 -60.86 -54.04
C LYS A 290 18.73 -61.94 -53.02
N SER A 291 18.38 -63.20 -53.28
CA SER A 291 18.74 -64.30 -52.38
C SER A 291 20.20 -64.72 -52.51
N ARG A 292 20.78 -64.66 -53.72
CA ARG A 292 22.16 -65.05 -53.99
C ARG A 292 23.16 -64.00 -53.52
N TYR A 293 22.84 -62.72 -53.66
CA TYR A 293 23.74 -61.59 -53.34
C TYR A 293 23.41 -60.90 -52.00
N LYS A 294 22.67 -61.59 -51.13
CA LYS A 294 22.25 -61.07 -49.81
C LYS A 294 23.42 -60.88 -48.83
N GLU A 295 24.55 -61.54 -49.06
CA GLU A 295 25.71 -61.56 -48.17
C GLU A 295 26.81 -60.54 -48.58
N ASP A 296 26.80 -60.04 -49.82
CA ASP A 296 27.90 -59.21 -50.36
C ASP A 296 27.66 -57.68 -50.36
N ASN A 297 26.58 -57.17 -49.77
CA ASN A 297 26.18 -55.74 -49.84
C ASN A 297 25.99 -55.17 -51.27
N ASP A 298 25.97 -56.01 -52.31
CA ASP A 298 26.03 -55.63 -53.73
C ASP A 298 24.66 -55.38 -54.41
N PHE A 299 23.58 -55.27 -53.65
CA PHE A 299 22.24 -55.03 -54.21
C PHE A 299 21.78 -53.57 -54.18
#